data_AF-A0A371DXP1-F1
#
_entry.id   AF-A0A371DXP1-F1
#
_cell.length_a   1.000
_cell.length_b   1.000
_cell.length_c   1.000
_cell.angle_alpha   90.00
_cell.angle_beta   90.00
_cell.angle_gamma   90.00
#
_symmetry.space_group_name_H-M   'P 1'
#
loop_
_entity.id
_entity.type
_entity.pdbx_description
1 polymer ?
#
loop_
_entity_poly.entity_id
_entity_poly.type
_entity_poly.pdbx_seq_one_letter_code
_entity_poly.pdbx_strand_id
1 'polypeptide(L)'
;MPAAAKHFAVPKPGIPRPPLPTDVNPHIRAMDTTKPPPVKFQEIIRDGVSTVVGRVKIPTPGGGHAFILRRLDTGAISVTTMFRAAFPTASEEAEKNEVNWIKLSFDTSGANKSGKARFAGHWVTPDVALYLAEGYHLGFIIPNLANAVPDPNTTFRRSKNNQQPTPTASPAAEPGPAPAKRRREASPAAPVAVAVPPPAPVETPVSPPPSRKATSPTPRRSARLRSPPAATLPTQPLVAPSATPKTPRSRRAARDELPTPAGSDETAVDDDAEAAKVAEPKMHEDIQEQKELIAKLKADRAAAKTRADVGKSVSIETEATLVETDEAAGNKRTREEDKPEYTFNFKKSGEEEVGERAIVTNKRVRLLSQLPPERKSLAWGALAFAAGLGAVTFLPNLQGILF
;
A
#
# COMPACT_ATOMS: atom_id res chain seq x y z
N MET A 1 9.69 -16.06 -39.42
CA MET A 1 9.67 -15.87 -37.96
C MET A 1 8.50 -16.67 -37.41
N PRO A 2 8.71 -17.78 -36.69
CA PRO A 2 7.61 -18.51 -36.06
C PRO A 2 6.90 -17.58 -35.09
N ALA A 3 5.56 -17.50 -35.17
CA ALA A 3 4.77 -16.76 -34.20
C ALA A 3 5.06 -17.34 -32.82
N ALA A 4 5.68 -16.55 -31.94
CA ALA A 4 5.96 -16.96 -30.58
C ALA A 4 4.63 -17.42 -29.96
N ALA A 5 4.53 -18.72 -29.67
CA ALA A 5 3.38 -19.29 -29.01
C ALA A 5 3.20 -18.51 -27.71
N LYS A 6 2.11 -17.77 -27.60
CA LYS A 6 1.79 -17.00 -26.41
C LYS A 6 1.49 -18.01 -25.32
N HIS A 7 2.49 -18.35 -24.52
CA HIS A 7 2.32 -19.21 -23.36
C HIS A 7 1.52 -18.45 -22.31
N PHE A 8 0.20 -18.46 -22.45
CA PHE A 8 -0.69 -17.95 -21.42
C PHE A 8 -0.77 -18.96 -20.29
N ALA A 9 -0.72 -18.48 -19.05
CA ALA A 9 -1.03 -19.33 -17.90
C ALA A 9 -2.48 -19.82 -18.02
N VAL A 10 -2.67 -21.14 -17.99
CA VAL A 10 -3.99 -21.76 -18.07
C VAL A 10 -4.56 -21.87 -16.66
N PRO A 11 -5.80 -21.38 -16.41
CA PRO A 11 -6.43 -21.55 -15.10
C PRO A 11 -6.68 -23.03 -14.81
N LYS A 12 -6.57 -23.43 -13.55
CA LYS A 12 -6.95 -24.76 -13.09
C LYS A 12 -8.43 -25.01 -13.46
N PRO A 13 -8.74 -26.17 -14.07
CA PRO A 13 -10.12 -26.47 -14.47
C PRO A 13 -11.03 -26.62 -13.24
N GLY A 14 -12.31 -26.31 -13.40
CA GLY A 14 -13.35 -26.55 -12.38
C GLY A 14 -13.61 -25.40 -11.40
N ILE A 15 -12.86 -24.29 -11.47
CA ILE A 15 -13.08 -23.11 -10.60
C ILE A 15 -13.74 -22.00 -11.41
N PRO A 16 -15.06 -21.74 -11.25
CA PRO A 16 -15.76 -20.73 -12.02
C PRO A 16 -15.27 -19.32 -11.65
N ARG A 17 -15.04 -18.47 -12.66
CA ARG A 17 -14.65 -17.08 -12.46
C ARG A 17 -15.84 -16.26 -11.96
N PRO A 18 -15.68 -15.44 -10.90
CA PRO A 18 -16.73 -14.54 -10.46
C PRO A 18 -17.08 -13.53 -11.57
N PRO A 19 -18.33 -13.04 -11.64
CA PRO A 19 -18.71 -12.06 -12.63
C PRO A 19 -17.92 -10.76 -12.43
N LEU A 20 -17.34 -10.25 -13.52
CA LEU A 20 -16.60 -8.99 -13.49
C LEU A 20 -17.57 -7.80 -13.41
N PRO A 21 -17.14 -6.67 -12.81
CA PRO A 21 -17.92 -5.45 -12.83
C PRO A 21 -18.19 -4.97 -14.26
N THR A 22 -19.43 -4.52 -14.54
CA THR A 22 -19.82 -4.06 -15.88
C THR A 22 -19.24 -2.68 -16.23
N ASP A 23 -19.00 -1.84 -15.22
CA ASP A 23 -18.51 -0.47 -15.40
C ASP A 23 -16.99 -0.44 -15.60
N VAL A 24 -16.59 -0.66 -16.85
CA VAL A 24 -15.19 -0.61 -17.30
C VAL A 24 -14.76 0.85 -17.48
N ASN A 25 -13.53 1.17 -17.11
CA ASN A 25 -12.92 2.47 -17.33
C ASN A 25 -12.96 2.88 -18.83
N PRO A 26 -13.73 3.93 -19.19
CA PRO A 26 -13.93 4.30 -20.59
C PRO A 26 -12.66 4.83 -21.25
N HIS A 27 -11.73 5.38 -20.47
CA HIS A 27 -10.48 5.91 -21.01
C HIS A 27 -9.55 4.81 -21.55
N ILE A 28 -9.67 3.58 -21.05
CA ILE A 28 -8.86 2.46 -21.56
C ILE A 28 -9.26 2.14 -23.01
N ARG A 29 -10.56 2.21 -23.32
CA ARG A 29 -11.08 2.00 -24.69
C ARG A 29 -10.74 3.14 -25.65
N ALA A 30 -10.64 4.36 -25.13
CA ALA A 30 -10.29 5.54 -25.90
C ALA A 30 -8.77 5.71 -26.14
N MET A 31 -7.93 4.89 -25.51
CA MET A 31 -6.49 4.95 -25.71
C MET A 31 -6.08 4.41 -27.07
N ASP A 32 -5.15 5.11 -27.70
CA ASP A 32 -4.53 4.68 -28.94
C ASP A 32 -3.66 3.44 -28.70
N THR A 33 -4.00 2.35 -29.38
CA THR A 33 -3.28 1.07 -29.30
C THR A 33 -1.87 1.18 -29.91
N THR A 34 -1.64 2.14 -30.82
CA THR A 34 -0.35 2.33 -31.49
C THR A 34 0.68 3.01 -30.59
N LYS A 35 0.22 3.80 -29.60
CA LYS A 35 1.08 4.57 -28.70
C LYS A 35 0.82 4.17 -27.25
N PRO A 36 1.41 3.06 -26.78
CA PRO A 36 1.14 2.58 -25.43
C PRO A 36 1.66 3.59 -24.40
N PRO A 37 1.00 3.71 -23.23
CA PRO A 37 1.43 4.60 -22.17
C PRO A 37 2.89 4.33 -21.74
N PRO A 38 3.69 5.39 -21.49
CA PRO A 38 5.10 5.21 -21.14
C PRO A 38 5.24 4.57 -19.76
N VAL A 39 6.06 3.51 -19.69
CA VAL A 39 6.45 2.87 -18.43
C VAL A 39 7.54 3.72 -17.77
N LYS A 40 7.32 4.12 -16.52
CA LYS A 40 8.34 4.81 -15.72
C LYS A 40 8.88 3.87 -14.66
N PHE A 41 10.20 3.83 -14.50
CA PHE A 41 10.85 3.04 -13.47
C PHE A 41 11.12 3.89 -12.23
N GLN A 42 10.93 3.31 -11.05
CA GLN A 42 11.22 3.94 -9.77
C GLN A 42 11.85 2.93 -8.81
N GLU A 43 12.98 3.31 -8.20
CA GLU A 43 13.59 2.57 -7.11
C GLU A 43 12.82 2.83 -5.80
N ILE A 44 12.30 1.77 -5.18
CA ILE A 44 11.64 1.83 -3.88
C ILE A 44 12.47 1.02 -2.89
N ILE A 45 12.99 1.69 -1.86
CA ILE A 45 13.75 1.05 -0.78
C ILE A 45 12.79 0.79 0.38
N ARG A 46 12.55 -0.46 0.75
CA ARG A 46 11.80 -0.82 1.98
C ARG A 46 12.63 -1.79 2.79
N ASP A 47 12.71 -1.55 4.10
CA ASP A 47 13.45 -2.41 5.04
C ASP A 47 14.90 -2.68 4.60
N GLY A 48 15.56 -1.68 4.00
CA GLY A 48 16.92 -1.80 3.46
C GLY A 48 17.03 -2.53 2.11
N VAL A 49 15.94 -3.12 1.61
CA VAL A 49 15.92 -3.77 0.30
C VAL A 49 15.46 -2.78 -0.77
N SER A 50 16.34 -2.52 -1.75
CA SER A 50 15.99 -1.75 -2.93
C SER A 50 15.31 -2.62 -3.97
N THR A 51 14.09 -2.26 -4.37
CA THR A 51 13.37 -2.93 -5.47
C THR A 51 13.01 -1.90 -6.53
N VAL A 52 13.40 -2.13 -7.78
CA VAL A 52 12.98 -1.30 -8.91
C VAL A 52 11.60 -1.73 -9.37
N VAL A 53 10.68 -0.76 -9.50
CA VAL A 53 9.29 -0.98 -9.89
C VAL A 53 9.02 -0.18 -11.16
N GLY A 54 8.54 -0.86 -12.21
CA GLY A 54 7.93 -0.23 -13.38
C GLY A 54 6.50 0.16 -13.07
N ARG A 55 6.10 1.38 -13.45
CA ARG A 55 4.72 1.85 -13.29
C ARG A 55 4.17 2.45 -14.58
N VAL A 56 2.91 2.18 -14.86
CA VAL A 56 2.13 2.81 -15.92
C VAL A 56 1.02 3.65 -15.31
N LYS A 57 0.89 4.89 -15.76
CA LYS A 57 -0.19 5.79 -15.32
C LYS A 57 -1.40 5.64 -16.24
N ILE A 58 -2.56 5.34 -15.66
CA ILE A 58 -3.83 5.20 -16.38
C ILE A 58 -4.80 6.27 -15.86
N PRO A 59 -5.40 7.10 -16.72
CA PRO A 59 -6.44 8.04 -16.34
C PRO A 59 -7.71 7.29 -15.91
N THR A 60 -8.38 7.80 -14.87
CA THR A 60 -9.65 7.25 -14.39
C THR A 60 -10.77 8.28 -14.54
N PRO A 61 -12.02 7.85 -14.70
CA PRO A 61 -13.17 8.76 -14.62
C PRO A 61 -13.12 9.52 -13.29
N GLY A 62 -13.55 10.79 -13.30
CA GLY A 62 -13.44 11.69 -12.14
C GLY A 62 -12.13 12.50 -12.07
N GLY A 63 -11.33 12.52 -13.15
CA GLY A 63 -10.10 13.34 -13.23
C GLY A 63 -8.92 12.78 -12.43
N GLY A 64 -9.08 11.57 -11.87
CA GLY A 64 -8.05 10.84 -11.16
C GLY A 64 -7.09 10.09 -12.09
N HIS A 65 -6.18 9.34 -11.46
CA HIS A 65 -5.33 8.39 -12.16
C HIS A 65 -5.02 7.21 -11.27
N ALA A 66 -4.96 6.02 -11.87
CA ALA A 66 -4.47 4.80 -11.27
C ALA A 66 -3.05 4.49 -11.78
N PHE A 67 -2.31 3.70 -11.02
CA PHE A 67 -1.01 3.21 -11.44
C PHE A 67 -1.03 1.69 -11.44
N ILE A 68 -0.65 1.06 -12.55
CA ILE A 68 -0.34 -0.38 -12.58
C ILE A 68 1.13 -0.54 -12.26
N LEU A 69 1.45 -1.43 -11.32
CA LEU A 69 2.81 -1.66 -10.84
C LEU A 69 3.33 -3.03 -11.28
N ARG A 70 4.58 -3.07 -11.73
CA ARG A 70 5.37 -4.28 -12.00
C ARG A 70 6.67 -4.23 -11.24
N ARG A 71 7.01 -5.29 -10.52
CA ARG A 71 8.33 -5.44 -9.92
C ARG A 71 9.31 -5.97 -10.96
N LEU A 72 10.50 -5.38 -11.05
CA LEU A 72 11.52 -5.83 -12.00
C LEU A 72 12.36 -7.00 -11.48
N ASP A 73 12.40 -7.23 -10.17
CA ASP A 73 13.17 -8.33 -9.58
C ASP A 73 12.54 -9.70 -9.88
N THR A 74 11.21 -9.82 -9.77
CA THR A 74 10.48 -11.06 -10.06
C THR A 74 9.68 -11.00 -11.36
N GLY A 75 9.58 -9.82 -11.98
CA GLY A 75 8.66 -9.58 -13.10
C GLY A 75 7.19 -9.50 -12.70
N ALA A 76 6.83 -9.73 -11.43
CA ALA A 76 5.44 -9.84 -10.99
C ALA A 76 4.67 -8.52 -11.13
N ILE A 77 3.38 -8.63 -11.47
CA ILE A 77 2.47 -7.50 -11.69
C ILE A 77 1.37 -7.51 -10.62
N SER A 78 1.03 -6.32 -10.09
CA SER A 78 0.01 -6.19 -9.04
C SER A 78 -1.41 -6.26 -9.61
N VAL A 79 -2.11 -7.36 -9.34
CA VAL A 79 -3.50 -7.59 -9.74
C VAL A 79 -4.45 -6.56 -9.15
N THR A 80 -4.27 -6.21 -7.89
CA THR A 80 -5.12 -5.22 -7.20
C THR A 80 -5.05 -3.87 -7.88
N THR A 81 -3.86 -3.46 -8.35
CA THR A 81 -3.73 -2.23 -9.13
C THR A 81 -4.28 -2.33 -10.55
N MET A 82 -4.16 -3.50 -11.20
CA MET A 82 -4.79 -3.75 -12.50
C MET A 82 -6.32 -3.65 -12.40
N PHE A 83 -6.91 -4.30 -11.39
CA PHE A 83 -8.35 -4.33 -11.16
C PHE A 83 -8.90 -2.93 -10.90
N ARG A 84 -8.27 -2.15 -10.01
CA ARG A 84 -8.69 -0.76 -9.74
C ARG A 84 -8.53 0.18 -10.93
N ALA A 85 -7.54 -0.05 -11.79
CA ALA A 85 -7.35 0.74 -13.01
C ALA A 85 -8.43 0.41 -14.06
N ALA A 86 -8.83 -0.86 -14.16
CA ALA A 86 -9.85 -1.35 -15.08
C ALA A 86 -11.28 -1.01 -14.62
N PHE A 87 -11.55 -1.13 -13.32
CA PHE A 87 -12.88 -0.94 -12.72
C PHE A 87 -12.81 0.08 -11.56
N PRO A 88 -12.73 1.39 -11.86
CA PRO A 88 -12.53 2.45 -10.88
C PRO A 88 -13.71 2.63 -9.91
N THR A 89 -14.90 2.19 -10.30
CA THR A 89 -16.15 2.26 -9.52
C THR A 89 -16.50 0.95 -8.82
N ALA A 90 -15.68 -0.11 -8.99
CA ALA A 90 -15.95 -1.40 -8.39
C ALA A 90 -15.80 -1.36 -6.86
N SER A 91 -16.60 -2.20 -6.18
CA SER A 91 -16.52 -2.38 -4.74
C SER A 91 -15.25 -3.16 -4.35
N GLU A 92 -14.78 -2.94 -3.12
CA GLU A 92 -13.66 -3.70 -2.54
C GLU A 92 -13.97 -5.20 -2.42
N GLU A 93 -15.26 -5.56 -2.31
CA GLU A 93 -15.72 -6.95 -2.29
C GLU A 93 -15.50 -7.64 -3.64
N ALA A 94 -15.78 -6.97 -4.76
CA ALA A 94 -15.52 -7.49 -6.08
C ALA A 94 -14.02 -7.71 -6.33
N GLU A 95 -13.18 -6.76 -5.87
CA GLU A 95 -11.71 -6.92 -5.90
C GLU A 95 -11.27 -8.15 -5.10
N LYS A 96 -11.82 -8.34 -3.89
CA LYS A 96 -11.48 -9.47 -3.02
C LYS A 96 -11.91 -10.81 -3.64
N ASN A 97 -13.10 -10.88 -4.25
CA ASN A 97 -13.60 -12.07 -4.91
C ASN A 97 -12.72 -12.47 -6.10
N GLU A 98 -12.33 -11.50 -6.92
CA GLU A 98 -11.44 -11.74 -8.07
C GLU A 98 -10.05 -12.20 -7.61
N VAL A 99 -9.49 -11.55 -6.58
CA VAL A 99 -8.20 -11.97 -6.00
C VAL A 99 -8.30 -13.39 -5.40
N ASN A 100 -9.42 -13.74 -4.77
CA ASN A 100 -9.63 -15.08 -4.24
C ASN A 100 -9.69 -16.13 -5.36
N TRP A 101 -10.45 -15.84 -6.42
CA TRP A 101 -10.52 -16.71 -7.60
C TRP A 101 -9.15 -16.93 -8.23
N ILE A 102 -8.33 -15.88 -8.36
CA ILE A 102 -6.97 -15.97 -8.92
C ILE A 102 -6.07 -16.88 -8.08
N LYS A 103 -6.14 -16.77 -6.75
CA LYS A 103 -5.36 -17.64 -5.84
C LYS A 103 -5.70 -19.11 -5.98
N LEU A 104 -6.99 -19.41 -6.22
CA LEU A 104 -7.45 -20.78 -6.39
C LEU A 104 -7.12 -21.31 -7.79
N SER A 105 -7.21 -20.45 -8.80
CA SER A 105 -7.13 -20.84 -10.22
C SER A 105 -5.72 -20.87 -10.78
N PHE A 106 -4.78 -20.07 -10.26
CA PHE A 106 -3.43 -19.96 -10.81
C PHE A 106 -2.37 -20.30 -9.77
N ASP A 107 -1.24 -20.83 -10.24
CA ASP A 107 -0.06 -20.87 -9.40
C ASP A 107 0.54 -19.46 -9.28
N THR A 108 0.65 -18.98 -8.05
CA THR A 108 1.24 -17.66 -7.72
C THR A 108 2.54 -17.81 -6.94
N SER A 109 3.10 -19.02 -6.92
CA SER A 109 4.43 -19.30 -6.37
C SER A 109 5.48 -18.39 -7.03
N GLY A 110 6.39 -17.86 -6.24
CA GLY A 110 7.46 -16.95 -6.70
C GLY A 110 7.04 -15.50 -7.00
N ALA A 111 5.75 -15.19 -7.23
CA ALA A 111 5.32 -13.82 -7.50
C ALA A 111 5.33 -12.93 -6.25
N ASN A 112 4.93 -13.49 -5.10
CA ASN A 112 4.95 -12.82 -3.81
C ASN A 112 6.21 -13.24 -3.04
N LYS A 113 7.24 -12.38 -3.00
CA LYS A 113 8.37 -12.60 -2.09
C LYS A 113 7.86 -12.68 -0.65
N SER A 114 8.17 -13.78 0.04
CA SER A 114 7.98 -13.91 1.47
C SER A 114 8.97 -13.00 2.20
N GLY A 115 8.53 -12.31 3.26
CA GLY A 115 9.39 -11.44 4.06
C GLY A 115 8.77 -10.09 4.44
N LYS A 116 9.53 -9.30 5.22
CA LYS A 116 9.11 -7.99 5.74
C LYS A 116 8.91 -6.95 4.62
N ALA A 117 9.76 -6.99 3.59
CA ALA A 117 9.72 -6.08 2.44
C ALA A 117 8.64 -6.42 1.38
N ARG A 118 7.49 -6.96 1.79
CA ARG A 118 6.39 -7.26 0.85
C ARG A 118 5.63 -5.99 0.47
N PHE A 119 5.36 -5.83 -0.83
CA PHE A 119 4.43 -4.81 -1.30
C PHE A 119 3.00 -5.22 -0.98
N ALA A 120 2.13 -4.24 -0.72
CA ALA A 120 0.71 -4.50 -0.48
C ALA A 120 0.02 -5.02 -1.76
N GLY A 121 -1.13 -5.67 -1.57
CA GLY A 121 -1.92 -6.24 -2.66
C GLY A 121 -1.47 -7.65 -3.06
N HIS A 122 -2.09 -8.18 -4.11
CA HIS A 122 -1.78 -9.50 -4.65
C HIS A 122 -0.99 -9.36 -5.95
N TRP A 123 0.14 -10.08 -6.05
CA TRP A 123 1.03 -10.06 -7.19
C TRP A 123 1.01 -11.42 -7.89
N VAL A 124 1.02 -11.39 -9.23
CA VAL A 124 1.01 -12.57 -10.10
C VAL A 124 2.14 -12.51 -11.13
N THR A 125 2.46 -13.65 -11.73
CA THR A 125 3.46 -13.76 -12.81
C THR A 125 2.99 -13.00 -14.07
N PRO A 126 3.92 -12.60 -14.97
CA PRO A 126 3.57 -11.93 -16.21
C PRO A 126 2.54 -12.68 -17.06
N ASP A 127 2.66 -14.01 -17.14
CA ASP A 127 1.79 -14.84 -17.98
C ASP A 127 0.34 -14.85 -17.48
N VAL A 128 0.17 -14.91 -16.16
CA VAL A 128 -1.16 -14.77 -15.52
C VAL A 128 -1.70 -13.35 -15.73
N ALA A 129 -0.86 -12.33 -15.60
CA ALA A 129 -1.29 -10.95 -15.83
C ALA A 129 -1.72 -10.73 -17.30
N LEU A 130 -1.03 -11.34 -18.27
CA LEU A 130 -1.39 -11.30 -19.69
C LEU A 130 -2.74 -11.97 -19.96
N TYR A 131 -3.02 -13.09 -19.31
CA TYR A 131 -4.33 -13.75 -19.37
C TYR A 131 -5.44 -12.85 -18.80
N LEU A 132 -5.22 -12.26 -17.61
CA LEU A 132 -6.20 -11.37 -16.97
C LEU A 132 -6.42 -10.06 -17.76
N ALA A 133 -5.39 -9.60 -18.48
CA ALA A 133 -5.43 -8.34 -19.23
C ALA A 133 -6.55 -8.31 -20.28
N GLU A 134 -6.86 -9.45 -20.90
CA GLU A 134 -7.94 -9.53 -21.89
C GLU A 134 -9.30 -9.24 -21.26
N GLY A 135 -9.61 -9.88 -20.13
CA GLY A 135 -10.86 -9.65 -19.39
C GLY A 135 -10.95 -8.25 -18.76
N TYR A 136 -9.81 -7.59 -18.52
CA TYR A 136 -9.77 -6.23 -17.97
C TYR A 136 -9.67 -5.15 -19.06
N HIS A 137 -9.69 -5.53 -20.34
CA HIS A 137 -9.43 -4.64 -21.48
C HIS A 137 -8.07 -3.91 -21.42
N LEU A 138 -7.10 -4.45 -20.69
CA LEU A 138 -5.73 -3.93 -20.57
C LEU A 138 -4.76 -4.60 -21.55
N GLY A 139 -5.27 -5.30 -22.56
CA GLY A 139 -4.50 -6.15 -23.47
C GLY A 139 -3.37 -5.45 -24.23
N PHE A 140 -3.43 -4.13 -24.43
CA PHE A 140 -2.36 -3.36 -25.06
C PHE A 140 -1.35 -2.76 -24.05
N ILE A 141 -1.75 -2.59 -22.78
CA ILE A 141 -0.93 -1.97 -21.74
C ILE A 141 -0.01 -2.99 -21.07
N ILE A 142 -0.57 -4.16 -20.71
CA ILE A 142 0.15 -5.17 -19.94
C ILE A 142 1.32 -5.79 -20.70
N PRO A 143 1.23 -6.11 -22.01
CA PRO A 143 2.39 -6.60 -22.76
C PRO A 143 3.52 -5.57 -22.80
N ASN A 144 3.21 -4.28 -22.97
CA ASN A 144 4.22 -3.22 -22.94
C ASN A 144 4.88 -3.12 -21.55
N LEU A 145 4.09 -3.21 -20.48
CA LEU A 145 4.62 -3.20 -19.10
C LEU A 145 5.46 -4.45 -18.80
N ALA A 146 5.05 -5.63 -19.27
CA ALA A 146 5.74 -6.91 -19.07
C ALA A 146 7.06 -6.99 -19.84
N ASN A 147 7.14 -6.38 -21.02
CA ASN A 147 8.35 -6.37 -21.85
C ASN A 147 9.28 -5.19 -21.55
N ALA A 148 8.83 -4.20 -20.77
CA ALA A 148 9.65 -3.04 -20.45
C ALA A 148 10.90 -3.44 -19.66
N VAL A 149 12.07 -3.02 -20.15
CA VAL A 149 13.37 -3.23 -19.51
C VAL A 149 13.89 -1.87 -19.02
N PRO A 150 14.37 -1.76 -17.76
CA PRO A 150 15.04 -0.56 -17.29
C PRO A 150 16.30 -0.31 -18.11
N ASP A 151 16.56 0.93 -18.50
CA ASP A 151 17.83 1.27 -19.13
C ASP A 151 18.97 1.10 -18.10
N PRO A 152 19.97 0.24 -18.37
CA PRO A 152 21.06 -0.04 -17.43
C PRO A 152 21.89 1.19 -17.06
N ASN A 153 21.90 2.21 -17.92
CA ASN A 153 22.65 3.44 -17.69
C ASN A 153 21.88 4.49 -16.89
N THR A 154 20.59 4.25 -16.61
CA THR A 154 19.76 5.22 -15.89
C THR A 154 19.88 5.05 -14.38
N THR A 155 20.55 6.00 -13.72
CA THR A 155 20.51 6.11 -12.26
C THR A 155 19.10 6.50 -11.83
N PHE A 156 18.35 5.54 -11.29
CA PHE A 156 16.99 5.81 -10.82
C PHE A 156 17.02 6.84 -9.69
N ARG A 157 16.15 7.84 -9.80
CA ARG A 157 15.99 8.86 -8.77
C ARG A 157 15.47 8.19 -7.49
N ARG A 158 16.40 7.86 -6.60
CA ARG A 158 16.12 7.32 -5.27
C ARG A 158 15.22 8.31 -4.54
N SER A 159 13.96 7.93 -4.31
CA SER A 159 13.01 8.82 -3.64
C SER A 159 13.34 8.89 -2.15
N LYS A 160 14.37 9.66 -1.79
CA LYS A 160 14.84 9.84 -0.41
C LYS A 160 13.83 10.57 0.50
N ASN A 161 12.70 11.04 -0.04
CA ASN A 161 11.98 12.14 0.62
C ASN A 161 10.53 11.87 1.03
N ASN A 162 10.01 10.64 1.09
CA ASN A 162 8.61 10.46 1.53
C ASN A 162 8.17 9.05 1.99
N GLN A 163 9.07 8.15 2.39
CA GLN A 163 8.63 6.99 3.16
C GLN A 163 8.38 7.41 4.61
N GLN A 164 7.23 8.05 4.82
CA GLN A 164 6.65 8.11 6.14
C GLN A 164 6.30 6.65 6.52
N PRO A 165 6.87 6.10 7.60
CA PRO A 165 6.55 4.75 8.03
C PRO A 165 5.05 4.66 8.29
N THR A 166 4.40 3.61 7.78
CA THR A 166 3.05 3.22 8.19
C THR A 166 3.02 3.16 9.73
N PRO A 167 2.20 3.97 10.41
CA PRO A 167 2.19 4.00 11.87
C PRO A 167 1.55 2.73 12.40
N THR A 168 2.38 1.78 12.81
CA THR A 168 1.99 0.79 13.83
C THR A 168 2.01 1.51 15.18
N ALA A 169 0.96 1.31 15.96
CA ALA A 169 0.57 2.02 17.18
C ALA A 169 1.69 2.39 18.21
N SER A 170 1.71 3.69 18.57
CA SER A 170 1.96 4.34 19.89
C SER A 170 3.29 4.16 20.68
N PRO A 171 3.62 5.09 21.62
CA PRO A 171 3.49 6.56 21.58
C PRO A 171 4.75 7.31 22.14
N ALA A 172 4.69 8.64 22.11
CA ALA A 172 5.53 9.60 22.85
C ALA A 172 6.96 9.87 22.35
N ALA A 173 7.09 10.82 21.42
CA ALA A 173 8.24 11.72 21.34
C ALA A 173 7.81 13.05 20.70
N GLU A 174 8.35 14.15 21.23
CA GLU A 174 7.97 15.54 21.00
C GLU A 174 8.19 16.02 19.55
N PRO A 175 7.41 17.02 19.08
CA PRO A 175 7.51 17.53 17.72
C PRO A 175 8.63 18.58 17.58
N GLY A 176 9.78 18.17 17.02
CA GLY A 176 10.78 19.08 16.48
C GLY A 176 10.29 19.77 15.18
N PRO A 177 10.77 21.00 14.87
CA PRO A 177 10.24 21.80 13.78
C PRO A 177 10.65 21.27 12.40
N ALA A 178 9.67 21.01 11.55
CA ALA A 178 9.85 20.58 10.17
C ALA A 178 10.31 21.75 9.25
N PRO A 179 11.14 21.47 8.22
CA PRO A 179 11.75 22.48 7.37
C PRO A 179 10.76 23.17 6.41
N ALA A 180 11.01 24.47 6.22
CA ALA A 180 10.21 25.40 5.44
C ALA A 180 10.02 24.96 3.96
N LYS A 181 8.77 25.02 3.50
CA LYS A 181 8.40 24.95 2.08
C LYS A 181 9.06 26.10 1.32
N ARG A 182 10.03 25.78 0.46
CA ARG A 182 10.53 26.67 -0.59
C ARG A 182 9.37 27.12 -1.48
N ARG A 183 9.06 28.41 -1.39
CA ARG A 183 8.21 29.17 -2.29
C ARG A 183 8.87 29.21 -3.67
N ARG A 184 8.09 28.84 -4.69
CA ARG A 184 8.44 28.94 -6.11
C ARG A 184 8.27 30.40 -6.50
N GLU A 185 9.36 31.14 -6.69
CA GLU A 185 9.32 32.47 -7.27
C GLU A 185 9.83 32.45 -8.71
N ALA A 186 9.09 33.21 -9.53
CA ALA A 186 9.40 33.84 -10.80
C ALA A 186 10.12 33.05 -11.91
N SER A 187 9.35 32.83 -12.98
CA SER A 187 9.82 32.58 -14.34
C SER A 187 10.64 33.76 -14.87
N PRO A 188 11.76 33.55 -15.60
CA PRO A 188 12.49 34.63 -16.23
C PRO A 188 11.82 35.09 -17.53
N ALA A 189 12.03 36.37 -17.82
CA ALA A 189 11.51 37.14 -18.94
C ALA A 189 11.89 36.57 -20.31
N ALA A 190 10.96 36.70 -21.27
CA ALA A 190 11.17 36.43 -22.68
C ALA A 190 12.07 37.50 -23.32
N PRO A 191 12.95 37.14 -24.28
CA PRO A 191 13.73 38.11 -25.03
C PRO A 191 12.90 38.85 -26.07
N VAL A 192 13.24 40.13 -26.21
CA VAL A 192 12.73 41.13 -27.15
C VAL A 192 12.84 40.62 -28.60
N ALA A 193 11.71 40.57 -29.30
CA ALA A 193 11.66 40.33 -30.74
C ALA A 193 11.82 41.65 -31.50
N VAL A 194 12.75 41.62 -32.46
CA VAL A 194 13.15 42.70 -33.36
C VAL A 194 12.05 42.98 -34.39
N ALA A 195 11.84 44.27 -34.66
CA ALA A 195 10.88 44.81 -35.62
C ALA A 195 11.27 44.54 -37.08
N VAL A 196 10.30 44.15 -37.92
CA VAL A 196 10.36 44.14 -39.39
C VAL A 196 8.99 44.65 -39.92
N PRO A 197 8.96 45.51 -40.97
CA PRO A 197 7.78 46.29 -41.39
C PRO A 197 6.77 45.54 -42.31
N PRO A 198 5.57 46.12 -42.57
CA PRO A 198 4.40 45.39 -43.08
C PRO A 198 4.15 45.56 -44.60
N PRO A 199 3.25 44.74 -45.17
CA PRO A 199 2.35 45.20 -46.23
C PRO A 199 0.85 45.04 -45.87
N ALA A 200 0.04 45.91 -46.48
CA ALA A 200 -1.41 46.14 -46.33
C ALA A 200 -2.30 44.90 -46.60
N PRO A 201 -3.60 44.87 -46.18
CA PRO A 201 -4.71 45.59 -46.87
C PRO A 201 -5.79 46.16 -45.90
N VAL A 202 -6.34 47.36 -46.16
CA VAL A 202 -7.63 47.68 -46.86
C VAL A 202 -8.91 47.21 -46.12
N GLU A 203 -9.66 48.26 -45.71
CA GLU A 203 -11.11 48.42 -45.52
C GLU A 203 -11.87 47.78 -44.32
N THR A 204 -12.27 48.69 -43.43
CA THR A 204 -13.42 48.71 -42.50
C THR A 204 -14.77 48.72 -43.30
N PRO A 205 -16.00 48.58 -42.71
CA PRO A 205 -16.38 49.17 -41.42
C PRO A 205 -17.54 48.55 -40.58
N VAL A 206 -17.74 49.22 -39.43
CA VAL A 206 -18.98 49.43 -38.65
C VAL A 206 -19.22 48.57 -37.38
N SER A 207 -18.99 49.23 -36.24
CA SER A 207 -19.46 48.90 -34.86
C SER A 207 -20.99 48.97 -34.71
N PRO A 208 -21.59 48.54 -33.57
CA PRO A 208 -21.78 49.47 -32.43
C PRO A 208 -21.70 48.74 -31.04
N PRO A 209 -22.09 49.33 -29.87
CA PRO A 209 -21.18 49.84 -28.83
C PRO A 209 -21.40 49.18 -27.42
N PRO A 210 -20.70 49.62 -26.34
CA PRO A 210 -20.37 48.78 -25.19
C PRO A 210 -21.29 48.94 -23.97
N SER A 211 -21.44 47.86 -23.21
CA SER A 211 -22.06 47.87 -21.88
C SER A 211 -21.01 47.74 -20.78
N ARG A 212 -21.02 48.73 -19.89
CA ARG A 212 -20.12 48.94 -18.74
C ARG A 212 -20.65 48.26 -17.47
N LYS A 213 -19.74 48.15 -16.48
CA LYS A 213 -19.95 48.06 -15.01
C LYS A 213 -20.36 46.68 -14.48
N ALA A 214 -19.47 45.99 -13.77
CA ALA A 214 -19.20 46.14 -12.34
C ALA A 214 -20.36 45.64 -11.47
N THR A 215 -20.14 44.55 -10.72
CA THR A 215 -20.38 44.45 -9.27
C THR A 215 -20.17 43.01 -8.80
N SER A 216 -19.41 42.86 -7.72
CA SER A 216 -19.46 41.71 -6.81
C SER A 216 -20.88 41.50 -6.29
N PRO A 217 -21.22 40.28 -5.86
CA PRO A 217 -21.35 40.08 -4.41
C PRO A 217 -20.98 38.66 -3.92
N THR A 218 -20.19 38.59 -2.84
CA THR A 218 -20.51 37.73 -1.68
C THR A 218 -21.71 38.37 -0.94
N PRO A 219 -22.45 37.75 0.00
CA PRO A 219 -22.39 36.41 0.62
C PRO A 219 -23.79 35.73 0.77
N ARG A 220 -23.89 34.44 1.16
CA ARG A 220 -24.99 34.02 2.07
C ARG A 220 -24.77 32.71 2.83
N ARG A 221 -24.82 32.86 4.16
CA ARG A 221 -25.03 31.85 5.20
C ARG A 221 -26.43 31.23 5.13
N SER A 222 -26.55 30.04 5.74
CA SER A 222 -27.78 29.36 6.21
C SER A 222 -28.72 28.87 5.09
N ALA A 223 -29.41 27.73 5.20
CA ALA A 223 -30.05 27.19 6.39
C ALA A 223 -30.29 25.66 6.29
N ARG A 224 -30.45 25.04 7.46
CA ARG A 224 -31.08 23.72 7.69
C ARG A 224 -32.43 23.62 6.97
N LEU A 225 -32.68 22.51 6.30
CA LEU A 225 -34.01 21.88 6.15
C LEU A 225 -33.77 20.36 6.18
N ARG A 226 -34.11 19.68 7.29
CA ARG A 226 -35.38 18.98 7.53
C ARG A 226 -35.71 17.95 6.44
N SER A 227 -35.61 16.69 6.82
CA SER A 227 -36.17 15.51 6.16
C SER A 227 -37.70 15.62 5.99
N PRO A 228 -38.26 14.91 5.00
CA PRO A 228 -39.61 14.38 5.08
C PRO A 228 -39.66 12.84 5.22
N PRO A 229 -40.78 12.31 5.73
CA PRO A 229 -40.90 10.98 6.34
C PRO A 229 -41.32 9.85 5.36
N ALA A 230 -41.25 8.63 5.89
CA ALA A 230 -41.69 7.38 5.29
C ALA A 230 -43.14 7.43 4.76
N ALA A 231 -43.35 6.88 3.56
CA ALA A 231 -44.66 6.60 2.99
C ALA A 231 -45.01 5.11 3.19
N THR A 232 -46.24 4.90 3.61
CA THR A 232 -46.89 3.65 4.02
C THR A 232 -47.77 3.07 2.90
N LEU A 233 -47.73 1.73 2.78
CA LEU A 233 -48.81 0.78 2.35
C LEU A 233 -49.16 0.69 0.84
N PRO A 234 -49.74 -0.44 0.31
CA PRO A 234 -50.60 -1.42 0.99
C PRO A 234 -50.37 -2.93 0.76
N THR A 235 -50.64 -3.67 1.83
CA THR A 235 -51.54 -4.84 1.99
C THR A 235 -51.85 -5.74 0.78
N GLN A 236 -51.51 -7.03 0.89
CA GLN A 236 -52.23 -8.20 0.32
C GLN A 236 -51.90 -9.49 1.13
N PRO A 237 -52.73 -10.54 1.09
CA PRO A 237 -53.17 -11.25 2.29
C PRO A 237 -52.50 -12.61 2.58
N LEU A 238 -52.33 -12.84 3.89
CA LEU A 238 -52.83 -13.97 4.67
C LEU A 238 -52.70 -15.41 4.09
N VAL A 239 -51.62 -16.11 4.46
CA VAL A 239 -51.66 -17.55 4.77
C VAL A 239 -50.92 -17.79 6.09
N ALA A 240 -51.64 -18.39 7.03
CA ALA A 240 -51.27 -18.60 8.43
C ALA A 240 -50.47 -19.91 8.65
N PRO A 241 -49.89 -20.13 9.85
CA PRO A 241 -48.59 -20.78 10.05
C PRO A 241 -48.65 -22.25 10.49
N SER A 242 -47.59 -23.01 10.22
CA SER A 242 -47.33 -24.30 10.88
C SER A 242 -46.07 -24.22 11.74
N ALA A 243 -46.33 -24.13 13.04
CA ALA A 243 -45.61 -24.72 14.18
C ALA A 243 -44.09 -24.94 14.11
N THR A 244 -43.38 -24.14 14.90
CA THR A 244 -42.16 -24.53 15.63
C THR A 244 -42.45 -25.61 16.69
N PRO A 245 -41.50 -26.50 16.97
CA PRO A 245 -41.23 -26.89 18.36
C PRO A 245 -39.73 -26.70 18.65
N LYS A 246 -39.38 -25.79 19.54
CA LYS A 246 -39.13 -26.05 20.98
C LYS A 246 -38.08 -27.12 21.23
N THR A 247 -36.91 -26.63 21.63
CA THR A 247 -35.85 -27.32 22.34
C THR A 247 -36.38 -28.17 23.50
N PRO A 248 -35.74 -29.32 23.77
CA PRO A 248 -35.56 -29.76 25.14
C PRO A 248 -34.07 -29.94 25.47
N ARG A 249 -33.63 -29.07 26.36
CA ARG A 249 -32.49 -29.27 27.27
C ARG A 249 -32.87 -30.38 28.25
N SER A 250 -32.04 -31.43 28.40
CA SER A 250 -31.72 -32.10 29.68
C SER A 250 -31.42 -33.60 29.58
N ARG A 251 -30.29 -33.97 30.21
CA ARG A 251 -29.96 -35.21 30.96
C ARG A 251 -29.38 -36.43 30.23
N ARG A 252 -28.10 -36.65 30.59
CA ARG A 252 -27.46 -37.94 30.85
C ARG A 252 -28.44 -39.02 31.34
N ALA A 253 -28.38 -40.19 30.71
CA ALA A 253 -28.51 -41.48 31.37
C ALA A 253 -27.69 -42.52 30.60
N ALA A 254 -26.80 -43.19 31.31
CA ALA A 254 -26.18 -44.45 30.91
C ALA A 254 -27.25 -45.55 30.82
N ARG A 255 -27.01 -46.61 30.03
CA ARG A 255 -27.19 -48.03 30.42
C ARG A 255 -27.07 -49.03 29.23
N ASP A 256 -26.21 -50.03 29.46
CA ASP A 256 -26.15 -51.46 29.06
C ASP A 256 -26.15 -51.92 27.58
N GLU A 257 -24.98 -52.45 27.15
CA GLU A 257 -24.69 -53.89 26.93
C GLU A 257 -25.88 -54.82 26.57
N LEU A 258 -26.01 -55.38 25.36
CA LEU A 258 -25.44 -56.64 24.76
C LEU A 258 -26.58 -57.27 23.89
N PRO A 259 -26.40 -58.33 23.07
CA PRO A 259 -25.35 -58.73 22.11
C PRO A 259 -25.90 -59.04 20.68
N THR A 260 -24.97 -59.25 19.74
CA THR A 260 -25.01 -59.83 18.36
C THR A 260 -25.85 -61.13 18.19
N PRO A 261 -26.10 -61.74 16.99
CA PRO A 261 -25.31 -61.68 15.73
C PRO A 261 -26.08 -61.78 14.37
N ALA A 262 -25.38 -61.52 13.26
CA ALA A 262 -25.26 -62.41 12.08
C ALA A 262 -25.09 -61.62 10.76
N GLY A 263 -23.98 -61.87 10.06
CA GLY A 263 -23.98 -61.89 8.59
C GLY A 263 -22.88 -61.12 7.88
N SER A 264 -21.91 -61.87 7.35
CA SER A 264 -21.11 -61.61 6.15
C SER A 264 -19.73 -60.95 6.29
N ASP A 265 -18.81 -61.79 6.74
CA ASP A 265 -17.56 -62.23 6.09
C ASP A 265 -17.01 -61.48 4.84
N GLU A 266 -15.67 -61.36 4.89
CA GLU A 266 -14.67 -61.33 3.81
C GLU A 266 -14.50 -60.10 2.90
N THR A 267 -13.70 -59.12 3.35
CA THR A 267 -12.41 -58.78 2.71
C THR A 267 -11.49 -58.10 3.72
N ALA A 268 -10.39 -58.78 4.05
CA ALA A 268 -9.33 -58.34 4.94
C ALA A 268 -8.31 -57.43 4.23
N VAL A 269 -8.08 -56.24 4.77
CA VAL A 269 -6.79 -55.53 4.71
C VAL A 269 -6.56 -54.96 6.11
N ASP A 270 -5.77 -55.70 6.88
CA ASP A 270 -5.16 -55.29 8.15
C ASP A 270 -4.16 -54.15 7.87
N ASP A 271 -4.48 -52.91 8.26
CA ASP A 271 -3.49 -51.81 8.37
C ASP A 271 -4.07 -50.56 9.08
N ASP A 272 -4.87 -50.70 10.15
CA ASP A 272 -5.45 -49.51 10.83
C ASP A 272 -5.55 -49.61 12.36
N ALA A 273 -4.41 -49.90 13.00
CA ALA A 273 -4.28 -49.87 14.47
C ALA A 273 -3.11 -49.03 15.01
N GLU A 274 -2.49 -48.16 14.20
CA GLU A 274 -1.43 -47.24 14.66
C GLU A 274 -1.72 -45.73 14.48
N ALA A 275 -2.87 -45.34 13.93
CA ALA A 275 -3.17 -43.93 13.61
C ALA A 275 -3.70 -43.06 14.77
N ALA A 276 -3.84 -43.61 15.99
CA ALA A 276 -4.41 -42.88 17.14
C ALA A 276 -3.40 -42.54 18.25
N LYS A 277 -2.10 -42.49 17.97
CA LYS A 277 -1.14 -41.72 18.79
C LYS A 277 -1.08 -40.29 18.26
N VAL A 278 -2.23 -39.62 18.32
CA VAL A 278 -2.33 -38.17 18.12
C VAL A 278 -1.51 -37.52 19.22
N ALA A 279 -0.34 -37.05 18.79
CA ALA A 279 0.64 -36.23 19.48
C ALA A 279 0.04 -35.45 20.67
N GLU A 280 0.20 -36.00 21.87
CA GLU A 280 0.29 -35.16 23.05
C GLU A 280 1.48 -34.21 22.82
N PRO A 281 1.26 -32.89 22.78
CA PRO A 281 2.35 -31.94 22.62
C PRO A 281 3.31 -32.16 23.79
N LYS A 282 4.53 -32.63 23.51
CA LYS A 282 5.60 -32.72 24.51
C LYS A 282 6.00 -31.31 24.93
N MET A 283 5.20 -30.74 25.83
CA MET A 283 5.37 -29.42 26.42
C MET A 283 6.76 -29.26 27.05
N HIS A 284 7.40 -30.38 27.43
CA HIS A 284 8.75 -30.38 27.94
C HIS A 284 9.83 -30.08 26.88
N GLU A 285 9.66 -30.57 25.65
CA GLU A 285 10.57 -30.30 24.52
C GLU A 285 10.46 -28.82 24.08
N ASP A 286 9.24 -28.29 24.05
CA ASP A 286 8.98 -26.88 23.72
C ASP A 286 9.61 -25.91 24.75
N ILE A 287 9.59 -26.28 26.03
CA ILE A 287 10.30 -25.53 27.09
C ILE A 287 11.83 -25.62 26.94
N GLN A 288 12.36 -26.75 26.46
CA GLN A 288 13.80 -26.90 26.21
C GLN A 288 14.23 -26.05 25.01
N GLU A 289 13.48 -26.10 23.91
CA GLU A 289 13.75 -25.30 22.71
C GLU A 289 13.71 -23.79 23.01
N GLN A 290 12.72 -23.33 23.80
CA GLN A 290 12.65 -21.93 24.22
C GLN A 290 13.84 -21.51 25.10
N LYS A 291 14.32 -22.39 25.99
CA LYS A 291 15.51 -22.12 26.82
C LYS A 291 16.78 -22.02 25.97
N GLU A 292 16.94 -22.88 24.97
CA GLU A 292 18.06 -22.84 24.04
C GLU A 292 18.05 -21.56 23.19
N LEU A 293 16.87 -21.14 22.73
CA LEU A 293 16.71 -19.92 21.94
C LEU A 293 17.04 -18.66 22.76
N ILE A 294 16.67 -18.62 24.04
CA ILE A 294 17.06 -17.54 24.97
C ILE A 294 18.57 -17.55 25.22
N ALA A 295 19.18 -18.72 25.42
CA ALA A 295 20.62 -18.85 25.62
C ALA A 295 21.40 -18.34 24.39
N LYS A 296 20.95 -18.70 23.18
CA LYS A 296 21.53 -18.24 21.92
C LYS A 296 21.40 -16.73 21.73
N LEU A 297 20.22 -16.15 21.97
CA LEU A 297 20.02 -14.70 21.87
C LEU A 297 20.84 -13.91 22.90
N LYS A 298 21.06 -14.48 24.09
CA LYS A 298 21.91 -13.87 25.12
C LYS A 298 23.40 -13.92 24.72
N ALA A 299 23.86 -15.03 24.13
CA ALA A 299 25.21 -15.15 23.59
C ALA A 299 25.45 -14.16 22.44
N ASP A 300 24.51 -14.05 21.50
CA ASP A 300 24.60 -13.10 20.38
C ASP A 300 24.62 -11.64 20.86
N ARG A 301 23.83 -11.29 21.88
CA ARG A 301 23.89 -9.94 22.49
C ARG A 301 25.22 -9.67 23.18
N ALA A 302 25.79 -10.65 23.86
CA ALA A 302 27.11 -10.50 24.49
C ALA A 302 28.20 -10.31 23.43
N ALA A 303 28.19 -11.09 22.34
CA ALA A 303 29.12 -10.96 21.23
C ALA A 303 28.94 -9.63 20.45
N ALA A 304 27.71 -9.15 20.29
CA ALA A 304 27.45 -7.84 19.70
C ALA A 304 27.94 -6.70 20.58
N LYS A 305 27.81 -6.83 21.91
CA LYS A 305 28.29 -5.82 22.87
C LYS A 305 29.82 -5.75 22.89
N THR A 306 30.52 -6.88 22.87
CA THR A 306 32.00 -6.85 22.79
C THR A 306 32.49 -6.23 21.48
N ARG A 307 31.81 -6.49 20.35
CA ARG A 307 32.11 -5.81 19.07
C ARG A 307 31.87 -4.30 19.13
N ALA A 308 30.82 -3.86 19.82
CA ALA A 308 30.52 -2.44 19.98
C ALA A 308 31.54 -1.73 20.88
N ASP A 309 32.00 -2.38 21.95
CA ASP A 309 32.98 -1.79 22.89
C ASP A 309 34.39 -1.71 22.25
N VAL A 310 34.79 -2.72 21.46
CA VAL A 310 36.07 -2.68 20.69
C VAL A 310 36.04 -1.62 19.59
N GLY A 311 34.89 -1.39 18.95
CA GLY A 311 34.74 -0.35 17.94
C GLY A 311 34.82 1.08 18.50
N LYS A 312 34.64 1.27 19.81
CA LYS A 312 34.63 2.60 20.46
C LYS A 312 35.99 2.98 21.05
N SER A 313 36.85 2.02 21.39
CA SER A 313 38.19 2.29 21.90
C SER A 313 39.22 2.61 20.81
N VAL A 314 39.02 2.17 19.56
CA VAL A 314 39.96 2.44 18.45
C VAL A 314 39.80 3.87 17.89
N SER A 315 38.68 4.54 18.14
CA SER A 315 38.40 5.89 17.65
C SER A 315 38.92 7.04 18.53
N ILE A 316 39.67 6.77 19.61
CA ILE A 316 40.16 7.82 20.53
C ILE A 316 41.70 7.94 20.55
N GLU A 317 42.46 6.98 20.03
CA GLU A 317 43.94 7.03 20.05
C GLU A 317 44.61 7.33 18.71
N THR A 318 43.86 7.61 17.64
CA THR A 318 44.44 7.89 16.30
C THR A 318 44.36 9.35 15.87
N GLU A 319 44.45 10.30 16.81
CA GLU A 319 44.50 11.75 16.51
C GLU A 319 45.65 12.50 17.20
N ALA A 320 46.68 11.78 17.66
CA ALA A 320 47.93 12.38 18.07
C ALA A 320 49.10 11.54 17.55
N THR A 321 49.99 12.19 16.80
CA THR A 321 51.29 11.68 16.32
C THR A 321 51.27 10.96 14.96
N LEU A 322 51.38 11.73 13.86
CA LEU A 322 52.49 11.50 12.92
C LEU A 322 52.70 12.73 12.01
N VAL A 323 53.88 13.34 12.19
CA VAL A 323 54.52 14.34 11.32
C VAL A 323 55.59 13.61 10.50
N GLU A 324 55.72 14.00 9.23
CA GLU A 324 56.84 13.81 8.28
C GLU A 324 57.44 12.41 8.04
N THR A 325 57.36 11.92 6.80
CA THR A 325 58.51 11.88 5.86
C THR A 325 58.12 11.34 4.48
N ASP A 326 58.39 12.17 3.47
CA ASP A 326 58.99 11.93 2.15
C ASP A 326 58.69 10.74 1.21
N GLU A 327 58.53 11.17 -0.06
CA GLU A 327 59.01 10.61 -1.34
C GLU A 327 58.46 9.28 -1.92
N ALA A 328 57.72 9.37 -3.03
CA ALA A 328 58.26 9.23 -4.40
C ALA A 328 57.28 8.65 -5.44
N ALA A 329 57.31 9.29 -6.62
CA ALA A 329 57.05 8.74 -7.96
C ALA A 329 55.62 8.44 -8.44
N GLY A 330 55.14 9.20 -9.43
CA GLY A 330 53.97 8.80 -10.23
C GLY A 330 53.40 9.86 -11.18
N ASN A 331 54.14 10.19 -12.24
CA ASN A 331 53.85 11.20 -13.27
C ASN A 331 52.48 11.11 -14.00
N LYS A 332 51.96 12.31 -14.36
CA LYS A 332 51.17 12.69 -15.56
C LYS A 332 49.68 12.29 -15.67
N ARG A 333 48.80 13.28 -15.42
CA ARG A 333 47.94 13.95 -16.44
C ARG A 333 47.35 15.24 -15.86
N THR A 334 47.85 16.37 -16.36
CA THR A 334 47.33 17.72 -16.16
C THR A 334 45.99 17.87 -16.88
N ARG A 335 44.94 18.23 -16.14
CA ARG A 335 43.68 18.77 -16.68
C ARG A 335 43.39 20.03 -15.88
N GLU A 336 43.42 21.18 -16.57
CA GLU A 336 43.16 22.51 -16.02
C GLU A 336 41.90 22.53 -15.14
N GLU A 337 42.07 22.87 -13.87
CA GLU A 337 41.01 23.30 -12.96
C GLU A 337 41.11 24.82 -12.83
N ASP A 338 40.29 25.57 -13.56
CA ASP A 338 39.90 26.91 -13.15
C ASP A 338 38.66 26.77 -12.26
N LYS A 339 38.91 26.66 -10.95
CA LYS A 339 37.88 26.59 -9.90
C LYS A 339 37.89 27.94 -9.16
N PRO A 340 36.95 28.86 -9.44
CA PRO A 340 36.80 30.04 -8.61
C PRO A 340 36.31 29.61 -7.22
N GLU A 341 37.08 29.96 -6.20
CA GLU A 341 36.77 29.79 -4.79
C GLU A 341 35.46 30.48 -4.45
N TYR A 342 34.39 29.69 -4.27
CA TYR A 342 33.11 30.17 -3.77
C TYR A 342 33.22 30.47 -2.27
N THR A 343 33.57 31.71 -1.93
CA THR A 343 33.48 32.24 -0.57
C THR A 343 32.02 32.54 -0.22
N PHE A 344 31.48 31.79 0.74
CA PHE A 344 30.09 31.88 1.16
C PHE A 344 29.94 32.97 2.23
N ASN A 345 29.61 34.19 1.81
CA ASN A 345 29.32 35.30 2.72
C ASN A 345 27.96 35.08 3.41
N PHE A 346 27.96 34.53 4.63
CA PHE A 346 26.78 34.48 5.49
C PHE A 346 26.41 35.89 5.94
N LYS A 347 25.42 36.48 5.27
CA LYS A 347 24.72 37.67 5.78
C LYS A 347 23.98 37.27 7.06
N LYS A 348 24.45 37.74 8.22
CA LYS A 348 23.70 37.68 9.49
C LYS A 348 22.35 38.38 9.27
N SER A 349 21.29 37.61 9.09
CA SER A 349 19.91 38.11 9.12
C SER A 349 19.61 38.53 10.55
N GLY A 350 19.33 39.83 10.71
CA GLY A 350 18.98 40.44 11.97
C GLY A 350 17.72 39.83 12.59
N GLU A 351 17.64 40.04 13.90
CA GLU A 351 16.49 39.79 14.76
C GLU A 351 15.22 40.41 14.16
N GLU A 352 14.40 39.60 13.51
CA GLU A 352 12.99 39.92 13.31
C GLU A 352 12.18 39.03 14.26
N GLU A 353 11.55 39.70 15.22
CA GLU A 353 10.61 39.13 16.18
C GLU A 353 9.54 38.30 15.45
N VAL A 354 9.57 36.99 15.68
CA VAL A 354 8.61 36.04 15.12
C VAL A 354 7.28 36.22 15.83
N GLY A 355 6.41 37.07 15.27
CA GLY A 355 5.02 37.18 15.69
C GLY A 355 4.30 35.83 15.61
N GLU A 356 3.72 35.42 16.73
CA GLU A 356 2.95 34.18 16.90
C GLU A 356 1.83 34.08 15.85
N ARG A 357 1.99 33.18 14.88
CA ARG A 357 0.93 32.95 13.89
C ARG A 357 -0.21 32.15 14.52
N ALA A 358 -1.40 32.73 14.50
CA ALA A 358 -2.63 32.09 14.96
C ALA A 358 -2.90 30.76 14.22
N ILE A 359 -2.67 29.64 14.91
CA ILE A 359 -2.99 28.30 14.41
C ILE A 359 -4.51 28.15 14.45
N VAL A 360 -5.15 28.20 13.28
CA VAL A 360 -6.59 27.89 13.14
C VAL A 360 -6.76 26.37 13.26
N THR A 361 -6.91 25.87 14.49
CA THR A 361 -7.23 24.47 14.76
C THR A 361 -8.74 24.21 14.62
N ASN A 362 -9.07 23.05 14.07
CA ASN A 362 -10.44 22.60 13.83
C ASN A 362 -11.20 22.49 15.17
N LYS A 363 -12.38 23.10 15.30
CA LYS A 363 -13.09 23.29 16.59
C LYS A 363 -13.33 22.00 17.40
N ARG A 364 -13.40 20.84 16.74
CA ARG A 364 -13.57 19.53 17.41
C ARG A 364 -12.34 19.07 18.19
N VAL A 365 -11.14 19.51 17.82
CA VAL A 365 -9.88 19.14 18.51
C VAL A 365 -9.67 19.99 19.77
N ARG A 366 -10.26 21.20 19.83
CA ARG A 366 -10.14 22.09 21.00
C ARG A 366 -10.73 21.49 22.29
N LEU A 367 -11.77 20.67 22.17
CA LEU A 367 -12.42 20.08 23.35
C LEU A 367 -11.52 19.03 24.04
N LEU A 368 -10.72 18.29 23.26
CA LEU A 368 -9.78 17.31 23.81
C LEU A 368 -8.46 17.95 24.27
N SER A 369 -8.02 19.05 23.64
CA SER A 369 -6.77 19.70 24.03
C SER A 369 -6.86 20.44 25.37
N GLN A 370 -8.05 20.92 25.75
CA GLN A 370 -8.28 21.69 26.98
C GLN A 370 -8.51 20.83 28.24
N LEU A 371 -8.56 19.50 28.12
CA LEU A 371 -8.69 18.64 29.30
C LEU A 371 -7.37 18.63 30.10
N PRO A 372 -7.42 18.81 31.44
CA PRO A 372 -6.25 18.67 32.29
C PRO A 372 -5.64 17.27 32.14
N PRO A 373 -4.30 17.14 32.23
CA PRO A 373 -3.58 15.91 31.88
C PRO A 373 -4.05 14.68 32.67
N GLU A 374 -4.48 14.86 33.92
CA GLU A 374 -5.04 13.80 34.77
C GLU A 374 -6.33 13.18 34.21
N ARG A 375 -7.13 13.94 33.47
CA ARG A 375 -8.38 13.44 32.84
C ARG A 375 -8.14 12.76 31.50
N LYS A 376 -6.98 13.00 30.86
CA LYS A 376 -6.63 12.38 29.58
C LYS A 376 -6.30 10.90 29.75
N SER A 377 -5.54 10.54 30.78
CA SER A 377 -5.23 9.13 31.07
C SER A 377 -6.49 8.32 31.41
N LEU A 378 -7.43 8.91 32.16
CA LEU A 378 -8.71 8.28 32.50
C LEU A 378 -9.59 8.04 31.27
N ALA A 379 -9.64 8.99 30.32
CA ALA A 379 -10.39 8.84 29.08
C ALA A 379 -9.79 7.75 28.17
N TRP A 380 -8.46 7.67 28.07
CA TRP A 380 -7.80 6.58 27.33
C TRP A 380 -7.97 5.23 28.01
N GLY A 381 -7.92 5.18 29.34
CA GLY A 381 -8.19 3.99 30.13
C GLY A 381 -9.62 3.46 29.94
N ALA A 382 -10.61 4.36 29.98
CA ALA A 382 -12.02 4.00 29.73
C ALA A 382 -12.25 3.46 28.31
N LEU A 383 -11.59 4.06 27.31
CA LEU A 383 -11.67 3.60 25.91
C LEU A 383 -11.04 2.22 25.74
N ALA A 384 -9.87 1.97 26.33
CA ALA A 384 -9.21 0.66 26.30
C ALA A 384 -10.02 -0.41 27.03
N PHE A 385 -10.62 -0.08 28.18
CA PHE A 385 -11.46 -0.99 28.95
C PHE A 385 -12.75 -1.36 28.19
N ALA A 386 -13.40 -0.38 27.54
CA ALA A 386 -14.58 -0.63 26.71
C ALA A 386 -14.25 -1.53 25.50
N ALA A 387 -13.11 -1.33 24.86
CA ALA A 387 -12.65 -2.20 23.77
C ALA A 387 -12.34 -3.63 24.27
N GLY A 388 -11.73 -3.76 25.45
CA GLY A 388 -11.46 -5.05 26.08
C GLY A 388 -12.73 -5.84 26.40
N LEU A 389 -13.73 -5.21 27.01
CA LEU A 389 -15.03 -5.85 27.29
C LEU A 389 -15.78 -6.26 26.01
N GLY A 390 -15.68 -5.47 24.94
CA GLY A 390 -16.26 -5.81 23.64
C GLY A 390 -15.61 -7.03 22.97
N ALA A 391 -14.31 -7.26 23.19
CA ALA A 391 -13.63 -8.43 22.64
C ALA A 391 -14.00 -9.73 23.38
N VAL A 392 -14.22 -9.67 24.70
CA VAL A 392 -14.55 -10.84 25.52
C VAL A 392 -15.97 -11.35 25.24
N THR A 393 -16.90 -10.48 24.84
CA THR A 393 -18.27 -10.90 24.46
C THR A 393 -18.35 -11.54 23.07
N PHE A 394 -17.36 -11.34 22.19
CA PHE A 394 -17.31 -11.94 20.85
C PHE A 394 -16.58 -13.29 20.77
N LEU A 395 -15.84 -13.68 21.81
CA LEU A 395 -15.07 -14.94 21.85
C LEU A 395 -15.90 -16.25 21.90
N PRO A 396 -17.10 -16.35 22.51
CA PRO A 396 -17.80 -17.64 22.58
C PRO A 396 -18.44 -18.10 21.26
N ASN A 397 -18.55 -17.23 20.24
CA ASN A 397 -19.22 -17.58 18.97
C ASN A 397 -18.28 -18.16 17.89
N LEU A 398 -16.98 -18.26 18.15
CA LEU A 398 -16.01 -18.81 17.18
C LEU A 398 -15.78 -20.33 17.33
N GLN A 399 -16.18 -20.94 18.44
CA GLN A 399 -15.99 -22.39 18.67
C GLN A 399 -17.03 -23.28 17.94
N GLY A 400 -18.09 -22.69 17.36
CA GLY A 400 -19.13 -23.45 16.64
C GLY A 400 -18.93 -23.59 15.12
N ILE A 401 -17.87 -23.01 14.55
CA ILE A 401 -17.62 -23.00 13.08
C ILE A 401 -16.51 -23.99 12.67
N LEU A 402 -15.94 -24.74 13.62
CA LEU A 402 -14.79 -25.64 13.39
C LEU A 402 -15.11 -27.13 13.57
N PHE A 403 -16.39 -27.53 13.59
CA PHE A 403 -16.82 -28.93 13.56
C PHE A 403 -17.82 -29.19 12.44
#